data_AF-S4N1I2-F1
#
_entry.id   AF-S4N1I2-F1
#
_cell.length_a   1.000
_cell.length_b   1.000
_cell.length_c   1.000
_cell.angle_alpha   90.00
_cell.angle_beta   90.00
_cell.angle_gamma   90.00
#
_symmetry.space_group_name_H-M   'P 1'
#
loop_
_entity.id
_entity.type
_entity.pdbx_description
1 polymer ?
#
loop_
_entity_poly.entity_id
_entity_poly.type
_entity_poly.pdbx_seq_one_letter_code
_entity_poly.pdbx_strand_id
1 'polypeptide(L)' 'MAVQQPGRGDVQIAFVEGFIAMRNSARPESPSLIFTPAEWGAFVSGAREGEFDLT' A
#
# COMPACT_ATOMS: atom_id res chain seq x y z
N MET A 1 6.15 -9.08 11.27
CA MET A 1 4.76 -9.26 11.73
C MET A 1 3.87 -8.49 10.77
N ALA A 2 3.14 -9.16 9.88
CA ALA A 2 2.19 -8.50 8.98
C ALA A 2 0.87 -8.29 9.74
N VAL A 3 0.47 -7.04 9.94
CA VAL A 3 -0.81 -6.73 10.58
C VAL A 3 -1.90 -6.92 9.53
N GLN A 4 -2.65 -8.02 9.63
CA GLN A 4 -3.86 -8.23 8.84
C GLN A 4 -5.02 -7.59 9.62
N GLN A 5 -5.51 -6.43 9.19
CA GLN A 5 -6.76 -5.88 9.70
C GLN A 5 -7.93 -6.50 8.93
N PRO A 6 -8.96 -7.06 9.58
CA PRO A 6 -10.18 -7.53 8.91
C PRO A 6 -11.06 -6.31 8.60
N GLY A 7 -10.70 -5.61 7.54
CA GLY A 7 -11.53 -4.60 6.88
C GLY A 7 -11.66 -5.00 5.41
N ARG A 8 -12.76 -4.61 4.76
CA ARG A 8 -13.20 -4.93 3.40
C ARG A 8 -12.23 -4.55 2.24
N GLY A 9 -10.94 -4.37 2.50
CA GLY A 9 -9.94 -3.95 1.51
C GLY A 9 -9.09 -5.12 1.01
N ASP A 10 -8.97 -5.22 -0.31
CA ASP A 10 -8.09 -6.17 -1.00
C ASP A 10 -6.62 -5.73 -0.96
N VAL A 11 -6.16 -5.05 0.09
CA VAL A 11 -4.82 -4.43 0.18
C VAL A 11 -4.06 -4.97 1.39
N GLN A 12 -2.83 -5.42 1.16
CA GLN A 12 -1.87 -5.79 2.19
C GLN A 12 -0.65 -4.88 2.15
N ILE A 13 -0.17 -4.48 3.33
CA ILE A 13 1.01 -3.64 3.51
C ILE A 13 2.01 -4.36 4.42
N ALA A 14 3.29 -4.32 4.06
CA ALA A 14 4.39 -4.84 4.85
C ALA A 14 5.56 -3.85 4.90
N PHE A 15 6.22 -3.78 6.06
CA PHE A 15 7.47 -3.04 6.24
C PHE A 15 8.62 -4.04 6.19
N VAL A 16 9.51 -3.89 5.21
CA VAL A 16 10.59 -4.83 4.93
C VAL A 16 11.87 -4.05 4.68
N GLU A 17 12.88 -4.22 5.54
CA GLU A 17 14.22 -3.63 5.38
C GLU A 17 14.23 -2.12 5.05
N GLY A 18 13.35 -1.35 5.69
CA GLY A 18 13.27 0.11 5.48
C GLY A 18 12.38 0.54 4.31
N PHE A 19 11.80 -0.40 3.57
CA PHE A 19 10.83 -0.16 2.52
C PHE A 19 9.41 -0.51 2.95
N ILE A 20 8.44 0.01 2.20
CA ILE A 20 7.02 -0.29 2.36
C ILE A 20 6.57 -1.03 1.10
N ALA A 21 6.12 -2.27 1.26
CA ALA A 21 5.55 -3.08 0.18
C ALA A 21 4.02 -3.06 0.29
N MET A 22 3.34 -2.78 -0.82
CA MET A 22 1.88 -2.84 -0.95
C MET A 22 1.50 -3.81 -2.05
N ARG A 23 0.52 -4.67 -1.81
CA ARG A 23 -0.01 -5.59 -2.85
C ARG A 23 -1.50 -5.82 -2.71
N ASN A 24 -2.09 -6.34 -3.77
CA ASN A 24 -3.47 -6.81 -3.76
C ASN A 24 -3.55 -8.18 -3.08
N SER A 25 -4.32 -8.31 -1.99
CA SER A 25 -4.47 -9.56 -1.25
C SER A 25 -5.31 -10.61 -1.99
N ALA A 26 -6.23 -10.19 -2.87
CA ALA A 26 -7.04 -11.04 -3.72
C ALA A 26 -6.28 -11.55 -4.96
N ARG A 27 -5.11 -10.97 -5.27
CA ARG A 27 -4.21 -11.40 -6.36
C ARG A 27 -2.77 -11.49 -5.87
N PRO A 28 -2.45 -12.45 -4.97
CA PRO A 28 -1.14 -12.55 -4.33
C PRO A 28 0.02 -12.84 -5.29
N GLU A 29 -0.27 -13.33 -6.49
CA GLU A 29 0.66 -13.55 -7.59
C GLU A 29 1.05 -12.26 -8.34
N SER A 30 0.24 -11.20 -8.20
CA SER A 30 0.55 -9.91 -8.80
C SER A 30 1.74 -9.26 -8.07
N PRO A 31 2.65 -8.56 -8.79
CA PRO A 31 3.79 -7.91 -8.18
C PRO A 31 3.39 -6.90 -7.09
N SER A 32 4.22 -6.80 -6.05
CA SER A 32 4.09 -5.75 -5.03
C SER A 32 4.62 -4.42 -5.56
N LEU A 33 3.95 -3.33 -5.18
CA LEU A 33 4.51 -1.98 -5.27
C LEU A 33 5.42 -1.75 -4.07
N ILE A 34 6.65 -1.30 -4.31
CA ILE A 34 7.67 -1.07 -3.29
C ILE A 34 7.96 0.43 -3.23
N PHE A 35 7.89 0.99 -2.02
CA PHE A 35 8.12 2.41 -1.76
C PHE A 35 9.29 2.59 -0.79
N THR A 36 10.12 3.60 -1.04
CA THR A 36 10.94 4.22 0.01
C THR A 36 10.04 4.93 1.02
N PRO A 37 10.56 5.27 2.23
CA PRO A 37 9.80 6.06 3.20
C PRO A 37 9.29 7.39 2.67
N ALA A 38 10.08 8.06 1.82
CA ALA A 38 9.71 9.34 1.22
C ALA A 38 8.57 9.20 0.21
N GLU A 39 8.66 8.21 -0.68
CA GLU A 39 7.61 7.93 -1.68
C GLU A 39 6.31 7.48 -1.01
N TRP A 40 6.39 6.68 0.05
CA TRP A 40 5.21 6.28 0.81
C TRP A 40 4.51 7.50 1.45
N GLY A 41 5.30 8.43 2.01
CA GLY A 41 4.78 9.69 2.53
C GLY A 41 4.06 10.51 1.46
N ALA A 42 4.66 10.65 0.28
CA ALA A 42 4.04 11.34 -0.85
C ALA A 42 2.74 10.64 -1.32
N PHE A 43 2.78 9.30 -1.48
CA PHE A 43 1.62 8.50 -1.89
C PHE A 43 0.43 8.67 -0.94
N VAL A 44 0.66 8.58 0.37
CA VAL A 44 -0.40 8.73 1.38
C VAL A 44 -0.96 10.16 1.39
N SER A 45 -0.13 11.18 1.22
CA SER A 45 -0.59 12.56 1.13
C SER A 45 -1.46 12.78 -0.11
N GLY A 46 -1.00 12.36 -1.30
CA GLY A 46 -1.79 12.47 -2.55
C GLY A 46 -3.12 11.72 -2.46
N ALA A 47 -3.12 10.51 -1.89
CA ALA A 47 -4.34 9.75 -1.67
C ALA A 47 -5.34 10.44 -0.72
N ARG A 48 -4.86 11.17 0.29
CA ARG A 48 -5.72 11.97 1.18
C ARG A 48 -6.25 13.23 0.50
N GLU A 49 -5.50 13.76 -0.45
CA GLU A 49 -5.88 14.92 -1.26
C GLU A 49 -6.86 14.54 -2.40
N GLY A 50 -7.19 13.25 -2.53
CA GLY A 50 -8.12 12.76 -3.56
C GLY A 50 -7.49 12.62 -4.95
N GLU A 51 -6.16 12.60 -5.05
CA GLU A 51 -5.43 12.51 -6.33
C GLU A 51 -5.82 11.26 -7.15
N PHE A 52 -6.23 10.19 -6.46
CA PHE A 52 -6.59 8.91 -7.07
C PHE A 52 -8.10 8.66 -7.13
N ASP A 53 -8.92 9.65 -6.81
CA ASP A 53 -10.37 9.52 -6.96
C ASP A 53 -10.72 9.44 -8.45
N LEU A 54 -11.45 8.39 -8.83
CA LEU A 54 -11.92 8.22 -10.20
C LEU A 54 -13.05 9.24 -10.45
N THR A 55 -12.75 10.28 -11.21
CA THR A 55 -13.73 11.27 -11.68
C THR A 55 -14.84 10.65 -12.53
#